data_AF-A0A452ZJI8-F1
#
_entry.id   AF-A0A452ZJI8-F1
#
_cell.length_a   1.000
_cell.length_b   1.000
_cell.length_c   1.000
_cell.angle_alpha   90.00
_cell.angle_beta   90.00
_cell.angle_gamma   90.00
#
_symmetry.space_group_name_H-M   'P 1'
#
loop_
_entity.id
_entity.type
_entity.pdbx_description
1 polymer ?
#
loop_
_entity_poly.entity_id
_entity_poly.type
_entity_poly.pdbx_seq_one_letter_code
_entity_poly.pdbx_strand_id
1 'polypeptide(L)'
;MDPAARKDLYPHVEPFDTGRLRVSDVHTIYYEQSGNPGGHPVVFLHGGPGAGTSPGNRRFFDPEFYRIVLFDQRGAGKSTPHACLEQNTTWDLVADIEKLRQHLDIPEWQVFGGSWGSTLALAYSQTHPDKV
;
A
#
# COMPACT_ATOMS: atom_id res chain seq x y z
N MET A 1 -2.65 -28.10 13.81
CA MET A 1 -3.58 -26.95 13.79
C MET A 1 -4.74 -27.30 12.88
N ASP A 2 -5.96 -26.97 13.26
CA ASP A 2 -7.18 -27.29 12.50
C ASP A 2 -7.30 -26.36 11.27
N PRO A 3 -7.33 -26.88 10.03
CA PRO A 3 -7.48 -26.10 8.80
C PRO A 3 -8.84 -25.39 8.64
N ALA A 4 -9.83 -25.69 9.49
CA ALA A 4 -11.21 -25.22 9.32
C ALA A 4 -11.52 -23.82 9.91
N ALA A 5 -10.54 -23.11 10.51
CA ALA A 5 -10.79 -21.92 11.34
C ALA A 5 -10.05 -20.63 10.92
N ARG A 6 -9.98 -20.30 9.62
CA ARG A 6 -9.68 -18.92 9.21
C ARG A 6 -10.76 -18.39 8.27
N LYS A 7 -11.92 -18.06 8.85
CA LYS A 7 -12.91 -17.16 8.23
C LYS A 7 -12.75 -15.70 8.69
N ASP A 8 -11.85 -15.44 9.64
CA ASP A 8 -11.70 -14.14 10.29
C ASP A 8 -10.39 -13.44 9.92
N LEU A 9 -10.43 -12.11 9.92
CA LEU A 9 -9.24 -11.25 9.79
C LEU A 9 -8.33 -11.39 11.02
N TYR A 10 -7.01 -11.28 10.82
CA TYR A 10 -6.00 -11.30 11.89
C TYR A 10 -6.28 -10.27 13.00
N PRO A 11 -5.73 -10.41 14.21
CA PRO A 11 -5.85 -9.37 15.24
C PRO A 11 -5.37 -7.99 14.77
N HIS A 12 -5.82 -6.93 15.46
CA HIS A 12 -5.33 -5.59 15.17
C HIS A 12 -3.83 -5.49 15.47
N VAL A 13 -3.11 -4.78 14.60
CA VAL A 13 -1.70 -4.44 14.75
C VAL A 13 -1.53 -2.95 14.47
N GLU A 14 -0.75 -2.27 15.31
CA GLU A 14 -0.39 -0.87 15.10
C GLU A 14 0.84 -0.76 14.18
N PRO A 15 0.98 0.36 13.44
CA PRO A 15 2.13 0.54 12.58
C PRO A 15 3.35 0.79 13.47
N PHE A 16 4.46 0.15 13.13
CA PHE A 16 5.75 0.42 13.78
C PHE A 16 6.44 1.65 13.19
N ASP A 17 6.05 2.05 11.98
CA ASP A 17 6.56 3.24 11.29
C ASP A 17 5.43 3.89 10.47
N THR A 18 5.41 5.22 10.45
CA THR A 18 4.49 6.01 9.63
C THR A 18 5.24 7.21 9.09
N GLY A 19 4.99 7.59 7.85
CA GLY A 19 5.68 8.70 7.24
C GLY A 19 4.89 9.40 6.15
N ARG A 20 5.54 10.43 5.60
CA ARG A 20 5.05 11.17 4.44
C ARG A 20 6.16 11.23 3.41
N LEU A 21 5.83 10.90 2.17
CA LEU A 21 6.78 10.90 1.05
C LEU A 21 6.35 11.94 0.03
N ARG A 22 7.20 12.94 -0.22
CA ARG A 22 7.00 13.89 -1.32
C ARG A 22 7.28 13.16 -2.64
N VAL A 23 6.26 13.01 -3.47
CA VAL A 23 6.33 12.27 -4.74
C VAL A 23 6.29 13.18 -5.96
N SER A 24 5.84 14.42 -5.82
CA SER A 24 6.00 15.46 -6.83
C SER A 24 6.14 16.83 -6.17
N ASP A 25 6.18 17.90 -6.97
CA ASP A 25 6.11 19.26 -6.43
C ASP A 25 4.76 19.59 -5.81
N VAL A 26 3.72 18.84 -6.17
CA VAL A 26 2.35 19.02 -5.69
C VAL A 26 2.04 18.03 -4.57
N HIS A 27 2.42 16.76 -4.74
CA HIS A 27 1.89 15.67 -3.91
C HIS A 27 2.87 15.17 -2.85
N THR A 28 2.32 14.96 -1.66
CA THR A 28 2.95 14.24 -0.55
C THR A 28 2.00 13.15 -0.08
N ILE A 29 2.41 11.89 -0.26
CA ILE A 29 1.61 10.73 0.13
C ILE A 29 1.89 10.33 1.58
N TYR A 30 0.87 9.85 2.30
CA TYR A 30 1.04 9.15 3.57
C TYR A 30 1.35 7.68 3.34
N TYR A 31 2.23 7.11 4.16
CA TYR A 31 2.43 5.67 4.23
C TYR A 31 2.61 5.20 5.68
N GLU A 32 2.42 3.90 5.89
CA GLU A 32 2.70 3.22 7.15
C GLU A 32 3.20 1.79 6.92
N GLN A 33 3.94 1.29 7.91
CA GLN A 33 4.48 -0.05 7.95
C GLN A 33 4.02 -0.76 9.24
N SER A 34 3.50 -1.97 9.11
CA SER A 34 2.99 -2.80 10.21
C SER A 34 3.48 -4.24 10.10
N GLY A 35 3.24 -5.05 11.13
CA GLY A 35 3.68 -6.45 11.16
C GLY A 35 5.17 -6.59 11.49
N ASN A 36 5.84 -7.52 10.82
CA ASN A 36 7.23 -7.85 11.07
C ASN A 36 8.16 -7.00 10.18
N PRO A 37 9.02 -6.12 10.73
CA PRO A 37 9.93 -5.28 9.94
C PRO A 37 10.91 -6.07 9.05
N GLY A 38 11.24 -7.31 9.41
CA GLY A 38 12.06 -8.24 8.61
C GLY A 38 11.25 -9.29 7.85
N GLY A 39 9.93 -9.15 7.81
CA GLY A 39 9.01 -10.09 7.17
C GLY A 39 8.98 -9.97 5.64
N HIS A 40 8.21 -10.85 5.01
CA HIS A 40 7.97 -10.79 3.56
C HIS A 40 7.22 -9.49 3.21
N PRO A 41 7.74 -8.64 2.32
CA PRO A 41 7.14 -7.35 2.03
C PRO A 41 5.87 -7.50 1.20
N VAL A 42 4.82 -6.78 1.59
CA VAL A 42 3.56 -6.69 0.85
C VAL A 42 3.06 -5.26 0.82
N VAL A 43 2.64 -4.79 -0.36
CA VAL A 43 1.99 -3.49 -0.53
C VAL A 43 0.48 -3.66 -0.72
N PHE A 44 -0.29 -2.93 0.08
CA PHE A 44 -1.74 -2.85 -0.03
C PHE A 44 -2.16 -1.66 -0.90
N LEU A 45 -2.89 -1.92 -1.98
CA LEU A 45 -3.44 -0.91 -2.87
C LEU A 45 -4.95 -0.75 -2.61
N HIS A 46 -5.33 0.36 -1.98
CA HIS A 46 -6.74 0.63 -1.68
C HIS A 46 -7.59 0.88 -2.93
N GLY A 47 -8.89 0.60 -2.81
CA GLY A 47 -9.89 0.80 -3.86
C GLY A 47 -10.41 2.23 -3.97
N GLY A 48 -11.55 2.38 -4.64
CA GLY A 48 -12.18 3.67 -4.96
C GLY A 48 -12.26 3.88 -6.48
N PRO A 49 -11.36 4.67 -7.11
CA PRO A 49 -10.20 5.35 -6.54
C PRO A 49 -10.58 6.43 -5.50
N GLY A 50 -9.62 6.84 -4.67
CA GLY A 50 -9.80 7.93 -3.70
C GLY A 50 -10.30 7.55 -2.30
N ALA A 51 -10.45 6.26 -1.99
CA ALA A 51 -11.00 5.83 -0.69
C ALA A 51 -10.03 6.03 0.49
N GLY A 52 -8.73 5.83 0.27
CA GLY A 52 -7.72 5.77 1.33
C GLY A 52 -7.69 4.43 2.06
N THR A 53 -6.72 4.29 2.97
CA THR A 53 -6.53 3.11 3.82
C THR A 53 -7.24 3.26 5.16
N SER A 54 -7.41 2.13 5.84
CA SER A 54 -7.98 2.03 7.18
C SER A 54 -7.18 1.02 8.03
N PRO A 55 -7.23 1.10 9.37
CA PRO A 55 -6.54 0.13 10.24
C PRO A 55 -6.97 -1.33 9.99
N GLY A 56 -8.19 -1.54 9.50
CA GLY A 56 -8.70 -2.87 9.15
C GLY A 56 -7.93 -3.52 7.99
N ASN A 57 -7.31 -2.73 7.12
CA ASN A 57 -6.57 -3.26 5.96
C ASN A 57 -5.28 -4.01 6.37
N ARG A 58 -4.71 -3.73 7.55
CA ARG A 58 -3.54 -4.48 8.07
C ARG A 58 -3.89 -5.93 8.39
N ARG A 59 -5.16 -6.20 8.70
CA ARG A 59 -5.63 -7.48 9.23
C ARG A 59 -5.83 -8.56 8.17
N PHE A 60 -5.56 -8.26 6.90
CA PHE A 60 -5.54 -9.27 5.83
C PHE A 60 -4.28 -10.13 5.85
N PHE A 61 -3.24 -9.69 6.56
CA PHE A 61 -1.92 -10.28 6.51
C PHE A 61 -1.50 -10.80 7.88
N ASP A 62 -0.74 -11.89 7.87
CA ASP A 62 -0.11 -12.40 9.09
C ASP A 62 0.92 -11.40 9.63
N PRO A 63 0.72 -10.81 10.82
CA PRO A 63 1.63 -9.81 11.34
C PRO A 63 3.00 -10.39 11.73
N GLU A 64 3.12 -11.71 11.92
CA GLU A 64 4.40 -12.35 12.22
C GLU A 64 5.22 -12.65 10.94
N PHE A 65 4.56 -12.85 9.80
CA PHE A 65 5.22 -13.18 8.53
C PHE A 65 5.44 -11.97 7.63
N TYR A 66 4.49 -11.03 7.54
CA TYR A 66 4.54 -9.94 6.57
C TYR A 66 5.12 -8.64 7.15
N ARG A 67 5.92 -7.94 6.33
CA ARG A 67 6.15 -6.49 6.44
C ARG A 67 5.07 -5.80 5.60
N ILE A 68 4.05 -5.27 6.27
CA ILE A 68 2.83 -4.77 5.65
C ILE A 68 3.01 -3.27 5.34
N VAL A 69 2.96 -2.89 4.07
CA VAL A 69 3.03 -1.49 3.62
C VAL A 69 1.66 -1.02 3.15
N LEU A 70 1.11 -0.01 3.82
CA LEU A 70 -0.10 0.69 3.41
C LEU A 70 0.29 2.12 3.01
N PHE A 71 -0.34 2.66 1.97
CA PHE A 71 -0.22 4.07 1.65
C PHE A 71 -1.52 4.62 1.08
N ASP A 72 -1.75 5.91 1.30
CA ASP A 72 -2.88 6.61 0.74
C ASP A 72 -2.48 7.21 -0.62
N GLN A 73 -3.19 6.85 -1.69
CA GLN A 73 -2.96 7.38 -3.03
C GLN A 73 -3.17 8.91 -3.07
N ARG A 74 -2.68 9.57 -4.13
CA ARG A 74 -2.77 11.03 -4.30
C ARG A 74 -4.20 11.54 -4.07
N GLY A 75 -4.33 12.60 -3.28
CA GLY A 75 -5.61 13.23 -2.96
C GLY A 75 -6.55 12.45 -2.03
N ALA A 76 -6.16 11.25 -1.56
CA ALA A 76 -6.99 10.38 -0.72
C ALA A 76 -6.50 10.32 0.73
N GLY A 77 -7.40 9.99 1.66
CA GLY A 77 -7.07 9.72 3.05
C GLY A 77 -6.24 10.84 3.70
N LYS A 78 -5.07 10.48 4.20
CA LYS A 78 -4.10 11.39 4.83
C LYS A 78 -3.13 12.03 3.83
N SER A 79 -3.16 11.66 2.54
CA SER A 79 -2.30 12.25 1.51
C SER A 79 -2.74 13.67 1.16
N THR A 80 -1.77 14.51 0.80
CA THR A 80 -1.99 15.95 0.56
C THR A 80 -1.47 16.38 -0.81
N PRO A 81 -2.14 17.34 -1.47
CA PRO A 81 -3.35 18.02 -1.03
C PRO A 81 -4.62 17.16 -1.18
N HIS A 82 -5.50 17.20 -0.18
CA HIS A 82 -6.74 16.41 -0.14
C HIS A 82 -7.64 16.76 -1.33
N ALA A 83 -8.26 15.74 -1.95
CA ALA A 83 -9.13 15.85 -3.12
C ALA A 83 -8.49 16.51 -4.37
N CYS A 84 -7.16 16.60 -4.42
CA CYS A 84 -6.47 17.19 -5.56
C CYS A 84 -6.45 16.23 -6.76
N LEU A 85 -6.85 16.74 -7.92
CA LEU A 85 -6.89 16.01 -9.20
C LEU A 85 -5.71 16.34 -10.13
N GLU A 86 -4.97 17.41 -9.82
CA GLU A 86 -3.76 17.76 -10.55
C GLU A 86 -2.73 16.64 -10.38
N GLN A 87 -2.10 16.17 -11.47
CA GLN A 87 -1.15 15.05 -11.43
C GLN A 87 -1.70 13.82 -10.68
N ASN A 88 -2.96 13.45 -10.88
CA ASN A 88 -3.59 12.31 -10.21
C ASN A 88 -4.11 11.30 -11.23
N THR A 89 -3.18 10.69 -11.97
CA THR A 89 -3.47 9.70 -13.01
C THR A 89 -3.01 8.30 -12.60
N THR A 90 -3.44 7.26 -13.32
CA THR A 90 -2.96 5.88 -13.07
C THR A 90 -1.44 5.80 -13.11
N TRP A 91 -0.80 6.45 -14.07
CA TRP A 91 0.65 6.37 -14.26
C TRP A 91 1.42 7.18 -13.21
N ASP A 92 0.83 8.26 -12.71
CA ASP A 92 1.33 8.96 -11.52
C ASP A 92 1.37 8.03 -10.30
N LEU A 93 0.29 7.28 -10.07
CA LEU A 93 0.20 6.33 -8.95
C LEU A 93 1.16 5.15 -9.12
N VAL A 94 1.34 4.64 -10.34
CA VAL A 94 2.35 3.61 -10.64
C VAL A 94 3.77 4.11 -10.31
N ALA A 95 4.08 5.36 -10.64
CA ALA A 95 5.38 5.97 -10.29
C ALA A 95 5.55 6.19 -8.78
N ASP A 96 4.47 6.50 -8.06
CA ASP A 96 4.50 6.66 -6.60
C ASP A 96 4.76 5.34 -5.88
N ILE A 97 4.20 4.24 -6.39
CA ILE A 97 4.45 2.90 -5.87
C ILE A 97 5.96 2.58 -5.94
N GLU A 98 6.63 2.89 -7.05
CA GLU A 98 8.09 2.71 -7.15
C GLU A 98 8.88 3.64 -6.21
N LYS A 99 8.49 4.92 -6.11
CA LYS A 99 9.14 5.86 -5.18
C LYS A 99 9.04 5.37 -3.74
N LEU A 100 7.87 4.85 -3.34
CA LEU A 100 7.66 4.30 -2.01
C LEU A 100 8.50 3.03 -1.81
N ARG A 101 8.51 2.12 -2.78
CA ARG A 101 9.31 0.88 -2.72
C ARG A 101 10.79 1.19 -2.52
N GLN A 102 11.32 2.14 -3.28
CA GLN A 102 12.71 2.59 -3.18
C GLN A 102 13.00 3.31 -1.86
N HIS A 103 12.10 4.21 -1.42
CA HIS A 103 12.21 4.91 -0.14
C HIS A 103 12.26 3.95 1.06
N LEU A 104 11.61 2.79 0.95
CA LEU A 104 11.57 1.77 2.01
C LEU A 104 12.66 0.68 1.87
N ASP A 105 13.55 0.81 0.87
CA ASP A 105 14.61 -0.14 0.53
C ASP A 105 14.10 -1.57 0.31
N ILE A 106 12.94 -1.72 -0.34
CA ILE A 106 12.33 -3.02 -0.63
C ILE A 106 12.71 -3.43 -2.07
N PRO A 107 13.41 -4.56 -2.32
CA PRO A 107 13.81 -4.93 -3.67
C PRO A 107 12.61 -5.33 -4.55
N GLU A 108 11.74 -6.19 -4.02
CA GLU A 108 10.55 -6.79 -4.63
C GLU A 108 9.50 -7.01 -3.53
N TRP A 109 8.22 -7.05 -3.88
CA TRP A 109 7.14 -7.27 -2.91
C TRP A 109 5.90 -7.92 -3.51
N GLN A 110 5.13 -8.57 -2.66
CA GLN A 110 3.79 -8.99 -3.03
C GLN A 110 2.87 -7.76 -3.21
N VAL A 111 2.10 -7.72 -4.29
CA VAL A 111 1.10 -6.68 -4.53
C VAL A 111 -0.28 -7.21 -4.20
N PHE A 112 -0.98 -6.54 -3.28
CA PHE A 112 -2.34 -6.89 -2.87
C PHE A 112 -3.30 -5.73 -3.16
N GLY A 113 -4.32 -5.95 -4.00
CA GLY A 113 -5.30 -4.93 -4.33
C GLY A 113 -6.65 -5.51 -4.74
N GLY A 114 -7.73 -4.87 -4.30
CA GLY A 114 -9.11 -5.24 -4.66
C GLY A 114 -9.88 -4.05 -5.26
N SER A 115 -10.84 -4.32 -6.15
CA SER A 115 -11.59 -3.30 -6.90
C SER A 115 -10.63 -2.39 -7.70
N TRP A 116 -10.70 -1.06 -7.57
CA TRP A 116 -9.68 -0.17 -8.17
C TRP A 116 -8.25 -0.58 -7.81
N GLY A 117 -8.02 -1.10 -6.60
CA GLY A 117 -6.73 -1.63 -6.19
C GLY A 117 -6.24 -2.77 -7.08
N SER A 118 -7.12 -3.61 -7.63
CA SER A 118 -6.72 -4.65 -8.60
C SER A 118 -6.37 -4.05 -9.96
N THR A 119 -7.08 -3.00 -10.39
CA THR A 119 -6.72 -2.26 -11.61
C THR A 119 -5.32 -1.66 -11.48
N LEU A 120 -5.02 -1.01 -10.35
CA LEU A 120 -3.71 -0.42 -10.09
C LEU A 120 -2.64 -1.49 -9.92
N ALA A 121 -2.96 -2.63 -9.29
CA ALA A 121 -2.05 -3.77 -9.18
C ALA A 121 -1.63 -4.29 -10.56
N LEU A 122 -2.59 -4.52 -11.46
CA LEU A 122 -2.29 -4.98 -12.83
C LEU A 122 -1.46 -3.96 -13.60
N ALA A 123 -1.81 -2.67 -13.54
CA ALA A 123 -1.06 -1.62 -14.20
C ALA A 123 0.40 -1.55 -13.69
N TYR A 124 0.58 -1.65 -12.37
CA TYR A 124 1.90 -1.66 -11.75
C TYR A 124 2.71 -2.89 -12.14
N SER A 125 2.15 -4.10 -11.98
CA SER A 125 2.84 -5.36 -12.29
C SER A 125 3.20 -5.50 -13.77
N GLN A 126 2.38 -4.97 -14.68
CA GLN A 126 2.70 -4.96 -16.12
C GLN A 126 3.81 -3.98 -16.47
N THR A 127 3.94 -2.88 -15.71
CA THR A 127 4.98 -1.85 -15.93
C THR A 127 6.30 -2.26 -15.28
N HIS A 128 6.26 -2.94 -14.14
CA HIS A 128 7.42 -3.36 -13.34
C HIS A 128 7.33 -4.85 -12.98
N PRO A 129 7.41 -5.76 -13.97
CA PRO A 129 7.24 -7.20 -13.72
C PRO A 129 8.29 -7.77 -12.77
N ASP A 130 9.52 -7.22 -12.78
CA ASP A 130 10.63 -7.66 -11.95
C ASP A 130 10.57 -7.13 -10.50
N LYS A 131 9.41 -6.60 -10.08
CA LYS A 131 9.18 -6.01 -8.75
C LYS A 131 8.06 -6.69 -7.97
N VAL A 132 7.40 -7.69 -8.57
CA VAL A 132 6.20 -8.35 -8.05
C VAL A 132 6.39 -9.85 -7.96
#